data_AF-A0A1B7WZR7-F1
#
_entry.id   AF-A0A1B7WZR7-F1
#
_cell.length_a   1.000
_cell.length_b   1.000
_cell.length_c   1.000
_cell.angle_alpha   90.00
_cell.angle_beta   90.00
_cell.angle_gamma   90.00
#
_symmetry.space_group_name_H-M   'P 1'
#
loop_
_entity.id
_entity.type
_entity.pdbx_description
1 polymer ?
#
loop_
_entity_poly.entity_id
_entity_poly.type
_entity_poly.pdbx_seq_one_letter_code
_entity_poly.pdbx_strand_id
1 'polypeptide(L)'
;MSETYIETAKEVAGKAIGRHGLIYITIIVAMGVGASVVLEEGKMAAVMGLLGASLTALISMLNGVAGANPKQERPEFEIMKELIARLDGMADRDPMSVQVEGDKVTVRKGDNETSIGRK
;
A
#
# COMPACT_ATOMS: atom_id res chain seq x y z
N MET A 1 20.08 24.35 -18.74
CA MET A 1 19.70 23.63 -17.51
C MET A 1 18.79 22.49 -17.94
N SER A 2 19.35 21.34 -18.32
CA SER A 2 18.58 20.16 -18.73
C SER A 2 18.25 19.36 -17.48
N GLU A 3 17.01 19.47 -17.01
CA GLU A 3 16.45 18.60 -15.99
C GLU A 3 16.73 17.15 -16.38
N THR A 4 17.58 16.49 -15.60
CA THR A 4 17.83 15.07 -15.74
C THR A 4 16.58 14.39 -15.21
N TYR A 5 15.69 13.98 -16.11
CA TYR A 5 14.56 13.13 -15.80
C TYR A 5 15.14 11.79 -15.31
N ILE A 6 15.32 11.65 -13.99
CA ILE A 6 15.73 10.39 -13.37
C ILE A 6 14.51 9.47 -13.51
N GLU A 7 14.43 8.72 -14.61
CA GLU A 7 13.50 7.58 -14.69
C GLU A 7 13.73 6.74 -13.43
N THR A 8 12.68 6.56 -12.63
CA THR A 8 12.81 5.82 -11.37
C THR A 8 13.29 4.40 -11.69
N ALA A 9 14.20 3.85 -10.89
CA ALA A 9 14.76 2.51 -11.12
C ALA A 9 13.69 1.43 -11.34
N LYS A 10 12.47 1.66 -10.82
CA LYS A 10 11.30 0.83 -11.06
C LYS A 10 10.74 0.89 -12.48
N GLU A 11 10.69 2.07 -13.11
CA GLU A 11 10.24 2.21 -14.50
C GLU A 11 11.22 1.54 -15.46
N VAL A 12 12.52 1.75 -15.25
CA VAL A 12 13.57 1.11 -16.04
C VAL A 12 13.54 -0.41 -15.85
N ALA A 13 13.42 -0.87 -14.60
CA ALA A 13 13.33 -2.30 -14.30
C ALA A 13 12.04 -2.92 -14.86
N GLY A 14 10.89 -2.25 -14.75
CA GLY A 14 9.61 -2.70 -15.33
C GLY A 14 9.64 -2.79 -16.87
N LYS A 15 10.23 -1.79 -17.54
CA LYS A 15 10.39 -1.75 -18.99
C LYS A 15 11.33 -2.86 -19.50
N ALA A 16 12.43 -3.10 -18.81
CA ALA A 16 13.36 -4.19 -19.12
C ALA A 16 12.75 -5.57 -18.84
N ILE A 17 12.05 -5.72 -17.71
CA ILE A 17 11.33 -6.96 -17.34
C ILE A 17 10.24 -7.29 -18.35
N GLY A 18 9.41 -6.33 -18.77
CA GLY A 18 8.36 -6.57 -19.75
C GLY A 18 8.92 -7.03 -21.10
N ARG A 19 10.10 -6.53 -21.49
CA ARG A 19 10.71 -6.85 -22.78
C ARG A 19 11.49 -8.17 -22.80
N HIS A 20 12.21 -8.50 -21.72
CA HIS A 20 13.06 -9.67 -21.67
C HIS A 20 12.55 -10.77 -20.74
N GLY A 21 11.79 -10.43 -19.69
CA GLY A 21 11.28 -11.39 -18.71
C GLY A 21 10.36 -12.45 -19.30
N LEU A 22 9.47 -12.07 -20.23
CA LEU A 22 8.59 -13.03 -20.92
C LEU A 22 9.40 -14.05 -21.75
N ILE A 23 10.45 -13.59 -22.42
CA ILE A 23 11.32 -14.45 -23.23
C ILE A 23 12.08 -15.43 -22.33
N TYR A 24 12.66 -14.95 -21.22
CA TYR A 24 13.37 -15.82 -20.27
C TYR A 24 12.45 -16.87 -19.63
N ILE A 25 11.22 -16.50 -19.23
CA ILE A 25 10.23 -17.45 -18.70
C ILE A 25 9.91 -18.53 -19.73
N THR A 26 9.70 -18.14 -20.99
CA THR A 26 9.37 -19.08 -22.06
C THR A 26 10.52 -20.05 -22.32
N ILE A 27 11.77 -19.59 -22.28
CA ILE A 27 12.97 -20.44 -22.42
C ILE A 27 13.08 -21.43 -21.25
N ILE A 28 12.83 -21.00 -20.02
CA ILE A 28 12.88 -21.87 -18.83
C ILE A 28 11.82 -22.98 -18.94
N VAL A 29 10.60 -22.63 -19.36
CA VAL A 29 9.52 -23.62 -19.58
C VAL A 29 9.90 -24.58 -20.72
N ALA A 30 10.46 -24.08 -21.82
CA ALA A 30 10.93 -24.92 -22.93
C ALA A 30 12.03 -25.89 -22.49
N MET A 31 12.97 -25.46 -21.64
CA MET A 31 13.96 -26.38 -21.04
C MET A 31 13.32 -27.43 -20.14
N GLY A 32 12.27 -27.08 -19.38
CA GLY A 32 11.52 -28.04 -18.57
C GLY A 32 10.81 -29.11 -19.41
N VAL A 33 10.17 -28.69 -20.51
CA VAL A 33 9.53 -29.61 -21.46
C VAL A 33 10.58 -30.47 -22.17
N GLY A 34 11.73 -29.89 -22.55
CA GLY A 34 12.85 -30.63 -23.13
C GLY A 34 13.42 -31.68 -22.17
N ALA A 35 13.62 -31.32 -20.90
CA ALA A 35 14.03 -32.24 -19.86
C ALA A 35 13.02 -33.38 -19.66
N SER A 36 11.72 -33.12 -19.84
CA SER A 36 10.68 -34.15 -19.75
C SER A 36 10.70 -35.20 -20.87
N VAL A 37 11.47 -34.99 -21.94
CA VAL A 37 11.66 -36.01 -22.98
C VAL A 37 12.83 -36.93 -22.65
N VAL A 38 13.80 -36.44 -21.87
CA VAL A 38 15.06 -37.14 -21.58
C VAL A 38 15.05 -37.84 -20.22
N LEU A 39 14.22 -37.38 -19.28
CA LEU A 39 14.13 -37.96 -17.93
C LEU A 39 13.11 -39.10 -17.83
N GLU A 40 13.46 -40.11 -17.05
CA GLU A 40 12.54 -41.16 -16.62
C GLU A 40 11.50 -40.61 -15.62
N GLU A 41 10.30 -41.20 -15.62
CA GLU A 41 9.13 -40.75 -14.82
C GLU A 41 9.46 -40.51 -13.33
N GLY A 42 10.37 -41.31 -12.75
CA GLY A 42 10.79 -41.18 -11.35
C GLY A 42 11.50 -39.87 -11.00
N LYS A 43 12.08 -39.16 -11.97
CA LYS A 43 12.80 -37.90 -11.76
C LYS A 43 11.97 -36.67 -12.15
N MET A 44 10.86 -36.87 -12.85
CA MET A 44 9.96 -35.80 -13.31
C MET A 44 9.35 -35.01 -12.18
N ALA A 45 8.92 -35.67 -11.11
CA ALA A 45 8.26 -35.03 -9.98
C ALA A 45 9.18 -33.99 -9.31
N ALA A 46 10.46 -34.32 -9.12
CA ALA A 46 11.44 -33.42 -8.53
C ALA A 46 11.72 -32.21 -9.43
N VAL A 47 11.88 -32.43 -10.74
CA VAL A 47 12.17 -31.38 -11.72
C VAL A 47 10.97 -30.44 -11.90
N MET A 48 9.76 -30.97 -11.98
CA MET A 48 8.53 -30.16 -12.07
C MET A 48 8.29 -29.33 -10.82
N GLY A 49 8.60 -29.86 -9.63
CA GLY A 49 8.52 -29.13 -8.37
C GLY A 49 9.50 -27.96 -8.29
N LEU A 50 10.76 -28.18 -8.67
CA LEU A 50 11.79 -27.13 -8.69
C LEU A 50 11.55 -26.06 -9.76
N LEU A 51 11.13 -26.46 -10.96
CA LEU A 51 10.76 -25.52 -12.02
C LEU A 51 9.56 -24.67 -11.61
N GLY A 52 8.51 -25.29 -11.05
CA GLY A 52 7.34 -24.56 -10.55
C GLY A 52 7.71 -23.54 -9.47
N ALA A 53 8.43 -23.97 -8.44
CA ALA A 53 8.83 -23.10 -7.33
C ALA A 53 9.69 -21.91 -7.78
N SER A 54 10.68 -22.16 -8.65
CA SER A 54 11.55 -21.10 -9.19
C SER A 54 10.80 -20.14 -10.11
N LEU A 55 9.90 -20.63 -10.97
CA LEU A 55 9.10 -19.79 -11.85
C LEU A 55 8.12 -18.91 -11.05
N THR A 56 7.44 -19.48 -10.05
CA THR A 56 6.54 -18.73 -9.17
C THR A 56 7.30 -17.65 -8.39
N ALA A 57 8.49 -17.95 -7.86
CA ALA A 57 9.33 -16.95 -7.20
C ALA A 57 9.74 -15.82 -8.17
N LEU A 58 10.10 -16.16 -9.40
CA LEU A 58 10.44 -15.19 -10.43
C LEU A 58 9.25 -14.29 -10.76
N ILE A 59 8.07 -14.87 -11.02
CA ILE A 59 6.82 -14.15 -11.29
C ILE A 59 6.47 -13.23 -10.12
N SER A 60 6.63 -13.70 -8.88
CA SER A 60 6.38 -12.88 -7.68
C SER A 60 7.32 -11.68 -7.60
N MET A 61 8.60 -11.84 -7.95
CA MET A 61 9.54 -10.74 -8.06
C MET A 61 9.18 -9.78 -9.20
N LEU A 62 8.78 -10.31 -10.37
CA LEU A 62 8.35 -9.49 -11.51
C LEU A 62 7.10 -8.66 -11.17
N ASN A 63 6.10 -9.25 -10.50
CA ASN A 63 4.91 -8.54 -10.04
C ASN A 63 5.24 -7.44 -9.03
N GLY A 64 6.25 -7.64 -8.18
CA GLY A 64 6.74 -6.64 -7.23
C GLY A 64 7.50 -5.48 -7.87
N VAL A 65 8.23 -5.72 -8.97
CA VAL A 65 9.02 -4.69 -9.68
C VAL A 65 8.22 -3.95 -10.74
N ALA A 66 7.37 -4.67 -11.50
CA ALA A 66 6.47 -4.10 -12.49
C ALA A 66 5.27 -3.35 -11.87
N GLY A 67 5.15 -3.34 -10.54
CA GLY A 67 4.14 -2.55 -9.83
C GLY A 67 2.72 -3.08 -9.99
N ALA A 68 2.53 -4.35 -10.41
CA ALA A 68 1.21 -4.97 -10.55
C ALA A 68 0.47 -5.13 -9.21
N ASN A 69 1.17 -4.91 -8.09
CA ASN A 69 0.53 -4.56 -6.85
C ASN A 69 0.94 -3.11 -6.54
N PRO A 70 0.15 -2.09 -6.93
CA PRO A 70 0.32 -0.77 -6.32
C PRO A 70 0.34 -1.06 -4.82
N LYS A 71 1.41 -0.66 -4.12
CA LYS A 71 1.33 -0.61 -2.65
C LYS A 71 0.06 0.18 -2.41
N GLN A 72 -1.04 -0.50 -2.03
CA GLN A 72 -2.27 0.16 -1.64
C GLN A 72 -1.81 1.31 -0.78
N GLU A 73 -2.13 2.54 -1.22
CA GLU A 73 -1.80 3.73 -0.45
C GLU A 73 -2.25 3.40 0.95
N ARG A 74 -1.25 3.20 1.81
CA ARG A 74 -1.39 2.62 3.13
C ARG A 74 -2.62 3.28 3.75
N PRO A 75 -3.73 2.57 4.03
CA PRO A 75 -4.94 3.21 4.55
C PRO A 75 -4.66 4.05 5.80
N GLU A 76 -3.55 3.76 6.49
CA GLU A 76 -2.98 4.57 7.56
C GLU A 76 -2.69 6.03 7.16
N PHE A 77 -2.32 6.31 5.92
CA PHE A 77 -2.10 7.67 5.40
C PHE A 77 -3.40 8.44 5.15
N GLU A 78 -4.46 7.78 4.67
CA GLU A 78 -5.78 8.40 4.58
C GLU A 78 -6.34 8.68 5.98
N ILE A 79 -6.18 7.72 6.89
CA ILE A 79 -6.59 7.86 8.29
C ILE A 79 -5.82 9.03 8.95
N MET A 80 -4.50 9.13 8.78
CA MET A 80 -3.73 10.26 9.31
C MET A 80 -4.21 11.60 8.76
N LYS A 81 -4.50 11.70 7.45
CA LYS A 81 -5.07 12.92 6.86
C LYS A 81 -6.45 13.25 7.43
N GLU A 82 -7.30 12.24 7.62
CA GLU A 82 -8.63 12.40 8.20
C GLU A 82 -8.56 12.84 9.67
N LEU A 83 -7.65 12.26 10.47
CA LEU A 83 -7.44 12.67 11.86
C LEU A 83 -6.93 14.10 11.96
N ILE A 84 -5.99 14.52 11.11
CA ILE A 84 -5.51 15.91 11.07
C ILE A 84 -6.65 16.86 10.69
N ALA A 85 -7.43 16.54 9.66
CA ALA A 85 -8.57 17.36 9.24
C ALA A 85 -9.64 17.50 10.35
N ARG A 86 -9.92 16.43 11.10
CA ARG A 86 -10.83 16.47 12.26
C ARG A 86 -10.25 17.28 13.42
N LEU A 87 -8.94 17.17 13.67
CA LEU A 87 -8.26 17.92 14.72
C LEU A 87 -8.23 19.42 14.42
N ASP A 88 -7.91 19.82 13.18
CA ASP A 88 -7.92 21.21 12.74
C ASP A 88 -9.33 21.81 12.85
N GLY A 89 -10.37 21.08 12.44
CA GLY A 89 -11.76 21.52 12.57
C GLY A 89 -12.27 21.63 14.02
N MET A 90 -11.60 20.98 14.97
CA MET A 90 -11.88 21.10 16.41
C MET A 90 -11.02 22.18 17.08
N ALA A 91 -9.82 22.45 16.57
CA ALA A 91 -8.95 23.53 17.06
C ALA A 91 -9.57 24.92 16.81
N ASP A 92 -10.34 25.08 15.73
CA ASP A 92 -11.11 26.30 15.43
C ASP A 92 -12.37 26.50 16.31
N ARG A 93 -12.71 25.54 17.18
CA ARG A 93 -13.87 25.66 18.07
C ARG A 93 -13.39 26.00 19.48
N ASP A 94 -13.71 27.22 19.93
CA ASP A 94 -13.54 27.60 21.33
C ASP A 94 -14.13 26.51 22.25
N PRO A 95 -13.37 26.01 23.24
CA PRO A 95 -13.84 24.95 24.12
C PRO A 95 -15.09 25.42 24.87
N MET A 96 -16.16 24.65 24.75
CA MET A 96 -17.40 24.88 25.48
C MET A 96 -17.41 24.00 26.74
N SER A 97 -17.36 24.61 27.92
CA SER A 97 -17.55 23.93 29.19
C SER A 97 -18.91 24.30 29.78
N VAL A 98 -19.63 23.29 30.29
CA VAL A 98 -20.94 23.47 30.91
C VAL A 98 -20.81 23.04 32.36
N GLN A 99 -21.15 23.94 33.28
CA GLN A 99 -21.23 23.66 34.71
C GLN A 99 -22.69 23.81 35.14
N VAL A 100 -23.18 22.83 35.90
CA VAL A 100 -24.54 22.80 36.42
C VAL A 100 -24.46 22.82 37.94
N GLU A 101 -24.95 23.89 38.56
CA GLU A 101 -25.03 24.06 40.00
C GLU A 101 -26.51 24.21 40.40
N GLY A 102 -27.14 23.11 40.83
CA GLY A 102 -28.56 23.11 41.18
C GLY A 102 -29.46 23.46 39.99
N ASP A 103 -30.30 24.49 40.14
CA ASP A 103 -31.17 25.03 39.08
C ASP A 103 -30.49 26.08 38.17
N LYS A 104 -29.18 26.29 38.34
CA LYS A 104 -28.39 27.24 37.55
C LYS A 104 -27.47 26.49 36.58
N VAL A 105 -27.54 26.88 35.30
CA VAL A 105 -26.66 26.38 34.24
C VAL A 105 -25.75 27.51 33.79
N THR A 106 -24.44 27.29 33.88
CA THR A 106 -23.39 28.20 33.39
C THR A 106 -22.73 27.55 32.18
N VAL A 107 -22.88 28.18 31.01
CA VAL A 107 -22.22 27.78 29.77
C VAL A 107 -21.07 28.75 29.50
N ARG A 108 -19.85 28.23 29.40
CA ARG A 108 -18.66 29.00 29.05
C ARG A 108 -18.15 28.54 27.69
N LYS A 109 -18.07 29.45 26.72
CA LYS A 109 -17.55 29.22 25.37
C LYS A 109 -16.40 30.21 25.14
N GLY A 110 -15.16 29.73 25.22
CA GLY A 110 -13.98 30.61 25.21
C GLY A 110 -14.06 31.65 26.32
N ASP A 111 -14.08 32.93 25.94
CA ASP A 111 -14.21 34.08 26.85
C ASP A 111 -15.65 34.49 27.17
N ASN A 112 -16.65 33.90 26.49
CA ASN A 112 -18.06 34.23 26.72
C ASN A 112 -18.67 33.31 27.79
N GLU A 113 -19.33 33.91 28.78
CA GLU A 113 -20.07 33.20 29.84
C GLU A 113 -21.55 33.56 29.77
N THR A 114 -22.42 32.55 29.75
CA THR A 114 -23.89 32.71 29.81
C THR A 114 -24.44 31.89 30.96
N SER A 115 -25.10 32.56 31.90
CA SER A 115 -25.73 31.94 33.06
C SER A 115 -27.25 32.02 32.95
N ILE A 116 -27.94 30.88 33.04
CA ILE A 116 -29.40 30.78 33.05
C ILE A 116 -29.83 30.15 34.37
N GLY A 117 -30.70 30.84 35.11
CA GLY A 117 -31.32 30.34 36.34
C GLY A 117 -32.64 31.06 36.62
N ARG A 118 -33.64 30.34 37.13
CA ARG A 118 -34.87 30.94 37.67
C ARG A 118 -34.59 31.48 39.07
N LYS A 119 -35.05 32.69 39.36
CA LYS A 119 -35.08 33.24 40.72
C LYS A 119 -35.95 32.37 41.63
#